data_AF-A0A5A9N286-F1
#
_entry.id   AF-A0A5A9N286-F1
#
_cell.length_a   1.000
_cell.length_b   1.000
_cell.length_c   1.000
_cell.angle_alpha   90.00
_cell.angle_beta   90.00
_cell.angle_gamma   90.00
#
_symmetry.space_group_name_H-M   'P 1'
#
loop_
_entity.id
_entity.type
_entity.pdbx_description
1 polymer ?
#
loop_
_entity_poly.entity_id
_entity_poly.type
_entity_poly.pdbx_seq_one_letter_code
_entity_poly.pdbx_strand_id
1 'polypeptide(L)'
;MGRTVTCVLSSFTFQMIYLLMGYYYTATDEYDIKWTMPHCVLTLKLIGLALDYYDGGKEPSQLSKDQKSAALSSPPSLLEVFGFSYFYGGFLVGPQFTLRNYQKLVSER
;
A
#
# COMPACT_ATOMS: atom_id res chain seq x y z
N MET A 1 6.86 0.64 18.47
CA MET A 1 6.40 -0.76 18.34
C MET A 1 5.61 -0.87 17.03
N GLY A 2 6.01 -1.73 16.10
CA GLY A 2 5.31 -1.89 14.80
C GLY A 2 6.25 -2.02 13.59
N ARG A 3 7.51 -1.59 13.71
CA ARG A 3 8.53 -1.69 12.67
C ARG A 3 9.30 -3.00 12.75
N THR A 4 8.58 -4.12 12.72
CA THR A 4 9.18 -5.45 12.74
C THR A 4 8.96 -6.14 11.40
N VAL A 5 9.86 -7.04 11.04
CA VAL A 5 9.69 -7.90 9.86
C VAL A 5 8.39 -8.70 9.96
N THR A 6 8.03 -9.13 11.17
CA THR A 6 6.78 -9.84 11.44
C THR A 6 5.55 -9.02 11.04
N CYS A 7 5.55 -7.70 11.27
CA CYS A 7 4.46 -6.82 10.86
C CYS A 7 4.30 -6.82 9.33
N VAL A 8 5.42 -6.63 8.60
CA VAL A 8 5.43 -6.66 7.13
C VAL A 8 4.91 -7.99 6.59
N LEU A 9 5.42 -9.10 7.14
CA LEU A 9 4.99 -10.44 6.73
C LEU A 9 3.51 -10.67 7.03
N SER A 10 3.03 -10.27 8.21
CA SER A 10 1.63 -10.40 8.57
C SER A 10 0.71 -9.59 7.66
N SER A 11 1.07 -8.34 7.33
CA SER A 11 0.33 -7.48 6.40
C SER A 11 0.32 -8.06 4.99
N PHE A 12 1.46 -8.57 4.52
CA PHE A 12 1.56 -9.25 3.22
C PHE A 12 0.65 -10.47 3.16
N THR A 13 0.75 -11.38 4.14
CA THR A 13 -0.06 -12.59 4.18
C THR A 13 -1.55 -12.26 4.27
N PHE A 14 -1.94 -11.32 5.12
CA PHE A 14 -3.33 -10.88 5.25
C PHE A 14 -3.89 -10.35 3.93
N GLN A 15 -3.15 -9.46 3.27
CA GLN A 15 -3.60 -8.83 2.04
C GLN A 15 -3.62 -9.81 0.85
N MET A 16 -2.65 -10.73 0.78
CA MET A 16 -2.64 -11.80 -0.21
C MET A 16 -3.79 -12.79 -0.02
N ILE A 17 -4.09 -13.20 1.22
CA ILE A 17 -5.25 -14.05 1.52
C ILE A 17 -6.55 -13.35 1.12
N TYR A 18 -6.68 -12.06 1.44
CA TYR A 18 -7.83 -11.25 1.04
C TYR A 18 -8.01 -11.24 -0.50
N LEU A 19 -6.95 -10.98 -1.24
CA LEU A 19 -6.99 -10.94 -2.70
C LEU A 19 -7.34 -12.33 -3.28
N LEU A 20 -6.69 -13.39 -2.79
CA LEU A 20 -6.93 -14.77 -3.25
C LEU A 20 -8.35 -15.25 -2.95
N MET A 21 -8.90 -14.93 -1.77
CA MET A 21 -10.30 -15.21 -1.48
C MET A 21 -11.23 -14.44 -2.43
N GLY A 22 -10.93 -13.17 -2.72
CA GLY A 22 -11.66 -12.38 -3.71
C GLY A 22 -11.66 -13.05 -5.09
N TYR A 23 -10.52 -13.56 -5.55
CA TYR A 23 -10.47 -14.34 -6.79
C TYR A 23 -11.25 -15.65 -6.68
N TYR A 24 -11.13 -16.39 -5.58
CA TYR A 24 -11.82 -17.67 -5.40
C TYR A 24 -13.35 -17.54 -5.50
N TYR A 25 -13.94 -16.52 -4.87
CA TYR A 25 -15.40 -16.34 -4.87
C TYR A 25 -15.95 -15.68 -6.14
N THR A 26 -15.11 -14.95 -6.89
CA THR A 26 -15.57 -14.12 -8.01
C THR A 26 -15.03 -14.55 -9.37
N ALA A 27 -14.16 -15.56 -9.42
CA ALA A 27 -13.60 -16.11 -10.64
C ALA A 27 -14.72 -16.74 -11.49
N THR A 28 -14.79 -16.29 -12.73
CA THR A 28 -15.58 -16.89 -13.82
C THR A 28 -14.62 -17.18 -14.96
N ASP A 29 -14.95 -18.12 -15.84
CA ASP A 29 -14.10 -18.51 -16.97
C ASP A 29 -13.97 -17.41 -18.05
N GLU A 30 -14.77 -16.34 -17.96
CA GLU A 30 -14.68 -15.16 -18.81
C GLU A 30 -13.77 -14.08 -18.19
N TYR A 31 -12.90 -13.48 -19.01
CA TYR A 31 -12.05 -12.35 -18.62
C TYR A 31 -12.90 -11.11 -18.36
N ASP A 32 -13.41 -10.99 -17.14
CA ASP A 32 -14.21 -9.87 -16.70
C ASP A 32 -13.36 -8.84 -15.93
N ILE A 33 -13.53 -7.55 -16.28
CA ILE A 33 -13.07 -6.44 -15.45
C ILE A 33 -13.97 -6.38 -14.21
N LYS A 34 -13.70 -7.27 -13.25
CA LYS A 34 -14.43 -7.34 -11.98
C LYS A 34 -13.82 -6.41 -10.95
N TRP A 35 -14.58 -6.26 -9.86
CA TRP A 35 -14.17 -5.66 -8.60
C TRP A 35 -12.76 -6.11 -8.13
N THR A 36 -12.26 -7.28 -8.55
CA THR A 36 -10.93 -7.79 -8.20
C THR A 36 -9.78 -6.94 -8.74
N MET A 37 -9.97 -6.22 -9.84
CA MET A 37 -8.92 -5.40 -10.46
C MET A 37 -8.48 -4.20 -9.60
N PRO A 38 -9.38 -3.29 -9.15
CA PRO A 38 -9.00 -2.23 -8.21
C PRO A 38 -8.51 -2.78 -6.86
N HIS A 39 -8.96 -3.99 -6.49
CA HIS A 39 -8.55 -4.64 -5.25
C HIS A 39 -7.12 -5.17 -5.29
N CYS A 40 -6.62 -5.53 -6.47
CA CYS A 40 -5.20 -5.81 -6.69
C CYS A 40 -4.35 -4.55 -6.44
N VAL A 41 -4.76 -3.41 -7.02
CA VAL A 41 -4.06 -2.12 -6.82
C VAL A 41 -4.07 -1.72 -5.35
N LEU A 42 -5.22 -1.80 -4.68
CA LEU A 42 -5.35 -1.52 -3.26
C LEU A 42 -4.44 -2.43 -2.41
N THR A 43 -4.38 -3.72 -2.75
CA THR A 43 -3.52 -4.70 -2.08
C THR A 43 -2.06 -4.31 -2.17
N LEU A 44 -1.59 -3.97 -3.37
CA LEU A 44 -0.20 -3.52 -3.58
C LEU A 44 0.11 -2.25 -2.80
N LYS A 45 -0.83 -1.29 -2.74
CA LYS A 45 -0.67 -0.03 -1.99
C LYS A 45 -0.50 -0.26 -0.50
N LEU A 46 -1.31 -1.16 0.09
CA LEU A 46 -1.23 -1.47 1.52
C LEU A 46 0.03 -2.26 1.89
N ILE A 47 0.49 -3.16 1.03
CA ILE A 47 1.77 -3.86 1.20
C ILE A 47 2.93 -2.88 1.12
N GLY A 48 2.94 -2.00 0.11
CA GLY A 48 3.93 -0.94 -0.04
C GLY A 48 3.98 -0.02 1.18
N LEU A 49 2.82 0.36 1.71
CA LEU A 49 2.72 1.16 2.93
C LEU A 49 3.39 0.47 4.14
N ALA A 50 3.19 -0.83 4.32
CA ALA A 50 3.81 -1.58 5.41
C ALA A 50 5.35 -1.62 5.27
N LEU A 51 5.85 -1.75 4.04
CA LEU A 51 7.28 -1.70 3.73
C LEU A 51 7.86 -0.30 3.97
N ASP A 52 7.20 0.75 3.52
CA ASP A 52 7.62 2.14 3.71
C ASP A 52 7.68 2.51 5.21
N TYR A 53 6.73 2.01 6.01
CA TYR A 53 6.74 2.20 7.46
C TYR A 53 7.86 1.43 8.15
N TYR A 54 8.15 0.21 7.69
CA TYR A 54 9.28 -0.59 8.17
C TYR A 54 10.62 0.09 7.84
N ASP A 55 10.79 0.58 6.61
CA ASP A 55 12.00 1.26 6.16
C ASP A 55 12.26 2.57 6.89
N GLY A 56 11.22 3.29 7.32
CA GLY A 56 11.38 4.47 8.19
C GLY A 56 12.00 4.20 9.56
N GLY A 57 12.16 2.92 9.94
CA GLY A 57 12.84 2.49 11.16
C GLY A 57 14.33 2.23 11.02
N LYS A 58 14.85 2.21 9.78
CA LYS A 58 16.25 1.89 9.50
C LYS A 58 17.10 3.17 9.48
N GLU A 59 18.40 2.99 9.67
CA GLU A 59 19.36 4.08 9.52
C GLU A 59 19.36 4.61 8.07
N PRO A 60 19.39 5.94 7.85
CA PRO A 60 19.41 6.51 6.51
C PRO A 60 20.60 6.05 5.66
N SER A 61 21.70 5.60 6.26
CA SER A 61 22.86 5.04 5.55
C SER A 61 22.57 3.69 4.88
N GLN A 62 21.57 2.94 5.38
CA GLN A 62 21.21 1.61 4.90
C GLN A 62 20.12 1.61 3.83
N LEU A 63 19.51 2.77 3.56
CA LEU A 63 18.40 2.92 2.63
C LEU A 63 18.89 3.40 1.25
N SER A 64 18.27 2.87 0.19
CA SER A 64 18.43 3.41 -1.16
C SER A 64 17.86 4.84 -1.27
N LYS A 65 18.18 5.57 -2.34
CA LYS A 65 17.62 6.91 -2.58
C LYS A 65 16.09 6.88 -2.62
N ASP A 66 15.52 5.88 -3.27
CA ASP A 66 14.06 5.74 -3.41
C ASP A 66 13.42 5.39 -2.08
N GLN A 67 14.01 4.46 -1.31
CA GLN A 67 13.52 4.10 0.02
C GLN A 67 13.54 5.30 0.98
N LYS A 68 14.58 6.14 0.94
CA LYS A 68 14.60 7.38 1.75
C LYS A 68 13.46 8.32 1.40
N SER A 69 13.09 8.40 0.12
CA SER A 69 12.00 9.27 -0.33
C SER A 69 10.61 8.74 0.05
N ALA A 70 10.48 7.44 0.22
CA ALA A 70 9.23 6.74 0.52
C ALA A 70 9.02 6.47 2.02
N ALA A 71 10.12 6.32 2.77
CA ALA A 71 10.14 5.91 4.17
C ALA A 71 9.27 6.80 5.06
N LEU A 72 8.45 6.16 5.90
CA LEU A 72 7.54 6.83 6.82
C LEU A 72 8.09 6.81 8.24
N SER A 73 8.50 7.98 8.74
CA SER A 73 9.06 8.15 10.08
C SER A 73 8.04 7.94 11.21
N SER A 74 6.76 8.16 10.95
CA SER A 74 5.64 8.01 11.89
C SER A 74 4.56 7.11 11.30
N PRO A 75 3.76 6.41 12.13
CA PRO A 75 2.61 5.65 11.62
C PRO A 75 1.58 6.63 11.06
N PRO A 76 0.98 6.32 9.89
CA PRO A 76 -0.09 7.15 9.34
C PRO A 76 -1.38 7.00 10.15
N SER A 77 -2.19 8.05 10.14
CA SER A 77 -3.55 7.99 10.70
C SER A 77 -4.47 7.13 9.83
N LEU A 78 -5.54 6.59 10.42
CA LEU A 78 -6.55 5.85 9.65
C LEU A 78 -7.15 6.70 8.53
N LEU A 79 -7.32 8.01 8.76
CA LEU A 79 -7.84 8.94 7.76
C LEU A 79 -6.89 9.07 6.56
N GLU A 80 -5.57 9.17 6.80
CA GLU A 80 -4.58 9.20 5.72
C GLU A 80 -4.57 7.89 4.93
N VAL A 81 -4.70 6.75 5.61
CA VAL A 81 -4.76 5.44 4.96
C VAL A 81 -6.02 5.33 4.08
N PHE A 82 -7.20 5.70 4.59
CA PHE A 82 -8.43 5.69 3.80
C PHE A 82 -8.37 6.66 2.62
N GLY A 83 -7.87 7.88 2.83
CA GLY A 83 -7.69 8.87 1.78
C GLY A 83 -6.74 8.40 0.69
N PHE A 84 -5.63 7.76 1.08
CA PHE A 84 -4.69 7.15 0.15
C PHE A 84 -5.29 5.97 -0.60
N SER A 85 -5.97 5.06 0.10
CA SER A 85 -6.60 3.87 -0.48
C SER A 85 -7.62 4.23 -1.55
N TYR A 86 -8.50 5.19 -1.27
CA TYR A 86 -9.61 5.57 -2.14
C TYR A 86 -9.35 6.84 -2.97
N PHE A 87 -8.09 7.25 -3.12
CA PHE A 87 -7.74 8.39 -3.95
C PHE A 87 -8.12 8.13 -5.42
N TYR A 88 -9.02 8.96 -5.94
CA TYR A 88 -9.60 8.81 -7.28
C TYR A 88 -8.54 8.67 -8.40
N GLY A 89 -7.44 9.42 -8.30
CA GLY A 89 -6.36 9.41 -9.32
C GLY A 89 -5.56 8.10 -9.41
N GLY A 90 -5.75 7.15 -8.48
CA GLY A 90 -5.05 5.87 -8.52
C GLY A 90 -5.75 4.70 -7.85
N PHE A 91 -7.08 4.74 -7.76
CA PHE A 91 -7.89 3.66 -7.21
C PHE A 91 -8.20 2.56 -8.23
N LEU A 92 -8.44 2.91 -9.50
CA LEU A 92 -8.93 1.96 -10.52
C LEU A 92 -7.81 1.29 -11.33
N VAL A 93 -6.91 2.08 -11.93
CA VAL A 93 -5.79 1.58 -12.79
C VAL A 93 -4.56 2.52 -12.69
N GLY A 94 -4.53 3.43 -11.71
CA GLY A 94 -3.48 4.45 -11.67
C GLY A 94 -2.11 3.88 -11.28
N PRO A 95 -1.04 4.64 -11.58
CA PRO A 95 0.31 4.22 -11.24
C PRO A 95 0.45 4.01 -9.74
N GLN A 96 1.32 3.08 -9.35
CA GLN A 96 1.65 2.87 -7.95
C GLN A 96 2.42 4.07 -7.40
N PHE A 97 1.97 4.66 -6.30
CA PHE A 97 2.67 5.73 -5.59
C PHE A 97 2.62 5.49 -4.08
N THR A 98 3.59 6.07 -3.37
CA THR A 98 3.76 5.90 -1.93
C THR A 98 2.83 6.84 -1.15
N LEU A 99 2.53 6.49 0.09
CA LEU A 99 1.76 7.37 0.97
C LEU A 99 2.48 8.71 1.19
N ARG A 100 3.81 8.73 1.14
CA ARG A 100 4.60 9.96 1.25
C ARG A 100 4.33 10.94 0.10
N ASN A 101 4.14 10.43 -1.12
CA ASN A 101 3.77 11.27 -2.26
C ASN A 101 2.32 11.75 -2.16
N TYR A 102 1.42 10.91 -1.63
CA TYR A 102 0.05 11.33 -1.33
C TYR A 102 0.01 12.48 -0.30
N GLN A 103 0.78 12.35 0.78
CA GLN A 103 0.89 13.41 1.80
C GLN A 103 1.38 14.72 1.19
N LYS A 104 2.42 14.66 0.33
CA LYS A 104 2.92 15.85 -0.39
C LYS A 104 1.81 16.52 -1.20
N LEU A 105 1.11 15.74 -2.03
CA LEU A 105 0.02 16.23 -2.87
C LEU A 105 -1.09 16.91 -2.06
N VAL A 106 -1.50 16.32 -0.92
CA VAL A 106 -2.57 16.87 -0.08
C VAL A 106 -2.09 18.08 0.75
N SER A 107 -0.79 18.13 1.06
CA SER A 107 -0.17 19.23 1.82
C SER A 107 0.26 20.42 0.96
N GLU A 108 0.34 20.26 -0.36
CA GLU A 108 0.60 21.35 -1.31
C GLU A 108 -0.60 22.31 -1.28
N ARG A 109 -0.38 23.48 -0.67
CA ARG A 109 -1.25 24.66 -0.74
C ARG A 109 -0.69 25.66 -1.71
#